data_AF-A0A427AIT6-F1
#
_entry.id   AF-A0A427AIT6-F1
#
_cell.length_a   1.000
_cell.length_b   1.000
_cell.length_c   1.000
_cell.angle_alpha   90.00
_cell.angle_beta   90.00
_cell.angle_gamma   90.00
#
_symmetry.space_group_name_H-M   'P 1'
#
loop_
_entity.id
_entity.type
_entity.pdbx_description
1 polymer ?
#
loop_
_entity_poly.entity_id
_entity_poly.type
_entity_poly.pdbx_seq_one_letter_code
_entity_poly.pdbx_strand_id
1 'polypeptide(L)'
;MFATTNAAAYDADNCLKNFNSFAVYHNDHLQAALEGLRRAHPRVTVMYADYYQAFMYLLNHAADLGDSSLWLGFDEGSLQRACCGAGGPYNFDINLMCGLPGTETCSEPSKYVSWDGIHLTQEAYRVMAQSLIMQGFAYPNHHFQEQWKC
;
A
#
# COMPACT_ATOMS: atom_id res chain seq x y z
N MET A 1 -17.77 6.65 7.25
CA MET A 1 -17.55 5.44 6.43
C MET A 1 -16.50 4.57 7.12
N PHE A 2 -16.78 3.28 7.28
CA PHE A 2 -16.02 2.19 7.93
C PHE A 2 -15.41 2.39 9.33
N ALA A 3 -15.02 3.61 9.70
CA ALA A 3 -14.55 3.95 11.03
C ALA A 3 -15.61 3.63 12.09
N THR A 4 -15.14 3.14 13.23
CA THR A 4 -15.97 2.76 14.38
C THR A 4 -15.37 3.34 15.65
N THR A 5 -16.21 3.61 16.65
CA THR A 5 -15.75 4.06 17.97
C THR A 5 -15.21 2.93 18.83
N ASN A 6 -15.36 1.66 18.39
CA ASN A 6 -14.82 0.51 19.08
C ASN A 6 -13.31 0.39 18.86
N ALA A 7 -12.51 0.83 19.83
CA ALA A 7 -11.04 0.72 19.79
C ALA A 7 -10.55 -0.73 19.57
N ALA A 8 -11.28 -1.75 20.06
CA ALA A 8 -10.91 -3.15 19.87
C ALA A 8 -11.11 -3.65 18.42
N ALA A 9 -11.72 -2.87 17.53
CA ALA A 9 -11.82 -3.20 16.10
C ALA A 9 -10.50 -2.96 15.35
N TYR A 10 -9.60 -2.16 15.91
CA TYR A 10 -8.34 -1.76 15.30
C TYR A 10 -7.18 -2.67 15.75
N ASP A 11 -6.14 -2.76 14.92
CA ASP A 11 -4.85 -3.37 15.26
C ASP A 11 -3.82 -2.32 15.72
N ALA A 12 -2.56 -2.73 15.88
CA ALA A 12 -1.48 -1.88 16.36
C ALA A 12 -1.17 -0.70 15.41
N ASP A 13 -1.46 -0.86 14.13
CA ASP A 13 -1.24 0.17 13.09
C ASP A 13 -2.46 1.09 12.92
N ASN A 14 -3.46 0.93 13.80
CA ASN A 14 -4.80 1.54 13.72
C ASN A 14 -5.55 1.24 12.42
N CYS A 15 -5.34 0.06 11.85
CA CYS A 15 -6.12 -0.47 10.74
C CYS A 15 -7.26 -1.35 11.26
N LEU A 16 -8.36 -1.41 10.52
CA LEU A 16 -9.52 -2.24 10.89
C LEU A 16 -9.23 -3.72 10.61
N LYS A 17 -9.21 -4.55 11.67
CA LYS A 17 -8.81 -5.95 11.60
C LYS A 17 -9.63 -6.80 10.63
N ASN A 18 -10.92 -6.51 10.50
CA ASN A 18 -11.81 -7.25 9.60
C ASN A 18 -11.47 -7.01 8.12
N PHE A 19 -11.08 -5.79 7.74
CA PHE A 19 -10.66 -5.48 6.38
C PHE A 19 -9.28 -6.07 6.07
N ASN A 20 -8.36 -6.03 7.03
CA ASN A 20 -7.07 -6.72 6.91
C ASN A 20 -7.27 -8.24 6.73
N SER A 21 -8.15 -8.85 7.53
CA SER A 21 -8.49 -10.27 7.42
C SER A 21 -9.15 -10.60 6.06
N PHE A 22 -10.02 -9.72 5.56
CA PHE A 22 -10.64 -9.88 4.25
C PHE A 22 -9.62 -9.83 3.11
N ALA A 23 -8.69 -8.87 3.15
CA ALA A 23 -7.63 -8.73 2.15
C ALA A 23 -6.73 -9.97 2.11
N VAL A 24 -6.31 -10.47 3.28
CA VAL A 24 -5.52 -11.72 3.39
C VAL A 24 -6.30 -12.91 2.82
N TYR A 25 -7.56 -13.07 3.21
CA TYR A 25 -8.41 -14.16 2.70
C TYR A 25 -8.57 -14.12 1.18
N HIS A 26 -8.82 -12.95 0.62
CA HIS A 26 -8.87 -12.76 -0.84
C HIS A 26 -7.54 -13.15 -1.50
N ASN A 27 -6.43 -12.71 -0.94
CA ASN A 27 -5.10 -12.96 -1.50
C ASN A 27 -4.70 -14.44 -1.46
N ASP A 28 -5.14 -15.20 -0.45
CA ASP A 28 -4.95 -16.65 -0.40
C ASP A 28 -5.66 -17.36 -1.58
N HIS A 29 -6.91 -16.98 -1.84
CA HIS A 29 -7.68 -17.51 -2.99
C HIS A 29 -7.08 -17.10 -4.33
N LEU A 30 -6.63 -15.85 -4.44
CA LEU A 30 -5.94 -15.36 -5.63
C LEU A 30 -4.68 -16.18 -5.90
N GLN A 31 -3.85 -16.41 -4.89
CA GLN A 31 -2.63 -17.22 -5.04
C GLN A 31 -2.95 -18.65 -5.49
N ALA A 32 -3.96 -19.30 -4.90
CA ALA A 32 -4.40 -20.64 -5.32
C ALA A 32 -4.86 -20.67 -6.79
N ALA A 33 -5.59 -19.65 -7.24
CA ALA A 33 -6.01 -19.52 -8.64
C ALA A 33 -4.79 -19.32 -9.58
N LEU A 34 -3.82 -18.49 -9.18
CA LEU A 34 -2.59 -18.27 -9.93
C LEU A 34 -1.75 -19.53 -10.07
N GLU A 35 -1.72 -20.40 -9.05
CA GLU A 35 -1.10 -21.73 -9.18
C GLU A 35 -1.77 -22.62 -10.23
N GLY A 36 -3.11 -22.57 -10.31
CA GLY A 36 -3.87 -23.24 -11.36
C GLY A 36 -3.45 -22.76 -12.75
N LEU A 37 -3.32 -21.44 -12.93
CA LEU A 37 -2.86 -20.84 -14.19
C LEU A 37 -1.44 -21.25 -14.55
N ARG A 38 -0.52 -21.27 -13.58
CA ARG A 38 0.87 -21.72 -13.80
C ARG A 38 0.92 -23.16 -14.31
N ARG A 39 0.11 -24.06 -13.75
CA ARG A 39 0.01 -25.46 -14.21
C ARG A 39 -0.59 -25.59 -15.59
N ALA A 40 -1.62 -24.80 -15.91
CA ALA A 40 -2.29 -24.82 -17.21
C ALA A 40 -1.43 -24.23 -18.35
N HIS A 41 -0.53 -23.29 -18.02
CA HIS A 41 0.25 -22.53 -18.99
C HIS A 41 1.75 -22.54 -18.67
N PRO A 42 2.45 -23.69 -18.81
CA PRO A 42 3.87 -23.82 -18.41
C PRO A 42 4.86 -22.97 -19.21
N ARG A 43 4.42 -22.37 -20.33
CA ARG A 43 5.23 -21.46 -21.16
C ARG A 43 5.01 -19.97 -20.84
N VAL A 44 4.15 -19.66 -19.86
CA VAL A 44 3.87 -18.29 -19.43
C VAL A 44 4.38 -18.08 -18.01
N THR A 45 5.15 -17.02 -17.81
CA THR A 45 5.54 -16.60 -16.46
C THR A 45 4.38 -15.87 -15.81
N VAL A 46 3.79 -16.46 -14.77
CA VAL A 46 2.71 -15.85 -13.98
C VAL A 46 3.24 -15.55 -12.58
N MET A 47 3.20 -14.28 -12.19
CA MET A 47 3.74 -13.79 -10.92
C MET A 47 2.64 -13.18 -10.07
N TYR A 48 2.75 -13.37 -8.76
CA TYR A 48 1.91 -12.72 -7.76
C TYR A 48 2.69 -11.54 -7.17
N ALA A 49 2.16 -10.34 -7.33
CA ALA A 49 2.68 -9.14 -6.67
C ALA A 49 1.97 -8.99 -5.31
N ASP A 50 2.70 -9.22 -4.23
CA ASP A 50 2.16 -9.18 -2.87
C ASP A 50 2.01 -7.74 -2.37
N TYR A 51 1.02 -7.06 -2.94
CA TYR A 51 0.74 -5.66 -2.68
C TYR A 51 0.41 -5.41 -1.20
N TYR A 52 -0.29 -6.34 -0.55
CA TYR A 52 -0.66 -6.21 0.85
C TYR A 52 0.57 -6.19 1.75
N GLN A 53 1.47 -7.16 1.61
CA GLN A 53 2.69 -7.20 2.43
C GLN A 53 3.64 -6.06 2.09
N ALA A 54 3.74 -5.65 0.82
CA ALA A 54 4.53 -4.48 0.43
C ALA A 54 4.01 -3.18 1.06
N PHE A 55 2.69 -3.01 1.15
CA PHE A 55 2.07 -1.84 1.76
C PHE A 55 2.25 -1.84 3.29
N MET A 56 2.06 -2.99 3.94
CA MET A 56 2.33 -3.12 5.38
C MET A 56 3.81 -2.86 5.70
N TYR A 57 4.72 -3.32 4.84
CA TYR A 57 6.14 -3.01 4.98
C TYR A 57 6.39 -1.49 4.90
N LEU A 58 5.79 -0.81 3.91
CA LEU A 58 5.90 0.65 3.77
C LEU A 58 5.40 1.35 5.04
N LEU A 59 4.22 1.00 5.57
CA LEU A 59 3.68 1.62 6.78
C LEU A 59 4.60 1.44 8.00
N ASN A 60 5.12 0.23 8.19
CA ASN A 60 5.94 -0.11 9.35
C ASN A 60 7.35 0.49 9.31
N HIS A 61 7.81 0.92 8.14
CA HIS A 61 9.15 1.48 7.92
C HIS A 61 9.07 2.91 7.36
N ALA A 62 7.91 3.57 7.45
CA ALA A 62 7.65 4.78 6.67
C ALA A 62 8.64 5.92 6.95
N ALA A 63 9.10 6.04 8.20
CA ALA A 63 10.10 7.02 8.62
C ALA A 63 11.55 6.57 8.38
N ASP A 64 11.76 5.33 7.92
CA ASP A 64 13.10 4.79 7.75
C ASP A 64 13.88 5.65 6.76
N LEU A 65 15.04 6.07 7.25
CA LEU A 65 16.01 6.87 6.53
C LEU A 65 17.03 5.98 5.81
N GLY A 66 16.92 4.65 5.93
CA GLY A 66 17.65 3.63 5.17
C GLY A 66 19.17 3.81 5.02
N ASP A 67 19.76 2.96 4.18
CA ASP A 67 20.90 3.36 3.36
C ASP A 67 20.41 3.63 1.93
N SER A 68 21.30 3.99 1.01
CA SER A 68 20.99 4.42 -0.37
C SER A 68 20.03 3.52 -1.19
N SER A 69 19.73 2.30 -0.74
CA SER A 69 18.93 1.33 -1.48
C SER A 69 17.40 1.52 -1.37
N LEU A 70 16.87 2.05 -0.27
CA LEU A 70 15.44 2.39 -0.14
C LEU A 70 15.19 3.43 0.98
N TRP A 71 15.35 4.71 0.66
CA TRP A 71 14.90 5.81 1.50
C TRP A 71 13.38 5.97 1.41
N LEU A 72 12.67 5.95 2.54
CA LEU A 72 11.22 6.16 2.61
C LEU A 72 10.89 7.58 3.05
N GLY A 73 11.37 7.99 4.24
CA GLY A 73 11.33 9.37 4.71
C GLY A 73 9.96 10.05 4.69
N PHE A 74 8.88 9.29 4.86
CA PHE A 74 7.53 9.79 5.09
C PHE A 74 7.40 10.36 6.52
N ASP A 75 6.47 11.27 6.70
CA ASP A 75 6.14 11.82 8.03
C ASP A 75 5.26 10.84 8.80
N GLU A 76 5.73 10.36 9.97
CA GLU A 76 4.97 9.45 10.84
C GLU A 76 3.62 10.03 11.26
N GLY A 77 3.55 11.35 11.46
CA GLY A 77 2.31 12.04 11.82
C GLY A 77 1.26 12.05 10.69
N SER A 78 1.69 11.74 9.47
CA SER A 78 0.86 11.78 8.27
C SER A 78 0.37 10.40 7.79
N LEU A 79 0.85 9.29 8.36
CA LEU A 79 0.63 7.94 7.79
C LEU A 79 -0.85 7.56 7.66
N GLN A 80 -1.70 8.09 8.54
CA GLN A 80 -3.13 7.86 8.52
C GLN A 80 -3.91 9.05 7.94
N ARG A 81 -3.24 10.09 7.43
CA ARG A 81 -3.87 11.29 6.90
C ARG A 81 -3.67 11.37 5.39
N ALA A 82 -4.74 11.66 4.66
CA ALA A 82 -4.64 11.99 3.25
C ALA A 82 -3.95 13.35 3.06
N CYS A 83 -3.09 13.49 2.06
CA CYS A 83 -2.51 14.78 1.69
C CYS A 83 -3.59 15.75 1.18
N CYS A 84 -4.49 15.27 0.34
CA CYS A 84 -5.61 16.00 -0.20
C CYS A 84 -6.92 15.55 0.46
N GLY A 85 -7.75 16.49 0.90
CA GLY A 85 -9.07 16.18 1.40
C GLY A 85 -9.78 17.34 2.08
N ALA A 86 -10.78 17.00 2.90
CA ALA A 86 -11.78 17.94 3.41
C ALA A 86 -11.68 18.22 4.92
N GLY A 87 -10.56 17.86 5.55
CA GLY A 87 -10.37 17.95 7.00
C GLY A 87 -10.95 16.75 7.76
N GLY A 88 -11.14 16.91 9.08
CA GLY A 88 -11.63 15.84 9.96
C GLY A 88 -10.59 14.73 10.26
N PRO A 89 -11.04 13.62 10.87
CA PRO A 89 -10.21 12.43 11.05
C PRO A 89 -9.70 11.93 9.70
N TYR A 90 -8.41 11.57 9.65
CA TYR A 90 -7.73 11.08 8.43
C TYR A 90 -7.69 12.05 7.24
N ASN A 91 -8.15 13.30 7.39
CA ASN A 91 -8.30 14.27 6.30
C ASN A 91 -9.14 13.75 5.12
N PHE A 92 -10.20 12.98 5.39
CA PHE A 92 -10.99 12.30 4.35
C PHE A 92 -12.50 12.45 4.56
N ASP A 93 -13.21 12.79 3.48
CA ASP A 93 -14.68 12.72 3.41
C ASP A 93 -15.09 12.18 2.04
N ILE A 94 -15.85 11.08 2.02
CA ILE A 94 -16.32 10.48 0.77
C ILE A 94 -17.29 11.39 0.00
N ASN A 95 -17.98 12.30 0.67
CA ASN A 95 -18.89 13.23 0.00
C ASN A 95 -18.16 14.48 -0.51
N LEU A 96 -16.91 14.69 -0.12
CA LEU A 96 -16.08 15.82 -0.52
C LEU A 96 -14.67 15.36 -0.91
N MET A 97 -14.62 14.54 -1.95
CA MET A 97 -13.37 13.98 -2.49
C MET A 97 -12.50 15.05 -3.18
N CYS A 98 -11.22 14.74 -3.27
CA CYS A 98 -10.22 15.58 -3.94
C CYS A 98 -10.63 16.06 -5.32
N GLY A 99 -10.40 17.34 -5.58
CA GLY A 99 -10.79 18.01 -6.82
C GLY A 99 -12.14 18.72 -6.75
N LEU A 100 -12.91 18.51 -5.67
CA LEU A 100 -14.12 19.29 -5.41
C LEU A 100 -13.79 20.62 -4.69
N PRO A 101 -14.58 21.69 -4.91
CA PRO A 101 -14.43 22.93 -4.17
C PRO A 101 -14.57 22.70 -2.66
N GLY A 102 -13.61 23.21 -1.88
CA GLY A 102 -13.58 23.03 -0.42
C GLY A 102 -12.62 21.95 0.08
N THR A 103 -11.96 21.21 -0.83
CA THR A 103 -10.81 20.36 -0.45
C THR A 103 -9.50 21.14 -0.47
N GLU A 104 -8.58 20.78 0.40
CA GLU A 104 -7.22 21.33 0.47
C GLU A 104 -6.18 20.24 0.27
N THR A 105 -5.05 20.62 -0.30
CA THR A 105 -3.86 19.78 -0.48
C THR A 105 -2.77 20.17 0.52
N CYS A 106 -2.09 19.16 1.06
CA CYS A 106 -0.90 19.34 1.88
C CYS A 106 0.23 20.02 1.10
N SER A 107 1.17 20.65 1.81
CA SER A 107 2.27 21.39 1.20
C SER A 107 3.37 20.50 0.61
N GLU A 108 3.56 19.30 1.17
CA GLU A 108 4.63 18.36 0.77
C GLU A 108 4.07 16.94 0.51
N PRO A 109 3.47 16.68 -0.67
CA PRO A 109 2.89 15.37 -0.97
C PRO A 109 3.88 14.19 -0.90
N SER A 110 5.18 14.43 -1.09
CA SER A 110 6.21 13.38 -0.99
C SER A 110 6.42 12.88 0.44
N LYS A 111 5.92 13.58 1.45
CA LYS A 111 5.98 13.16 2.86
C LYS A 111 4.77 12.34 3.31
N TYR A 112 3.75 12.22 2.48
CA TYR A 112 2.50 11.52 2.78
C TYR A 112 2.45 10.18 2.04
N VAL A 113 1.89 9.16 2.69
CA VAL A 113 1.62 7.87 2.04
C VAL A 113 0.37 7.95 1.18
N SER A 114 -0.72 8.50 1.73
CA SER A 114 -2.01 8.61 1.03
C SER A 114 -2.18 9.97 0.36
N TRP A 115 -2.62 9.95 -0.90
CA TRP A 115 -3.02 11.14 -1.63
C TRP A 115 -4.40 11.62 -1.19
N ASP A 116 -5.43 10.80 -1.29
CA ASP A 116 -6.83 11.21 -1.14
C ASP A 116 -7.65 10.31 -0.18
N GLY A 117 -6.97 9.51 0.65
CA GLY A 117 -7.60 8.54 1.55
C GLY A 117 -7.89 7.18 0.91
N ILE A 118 -7.68 7.04 -0.41
CA ILE A 118 -7.87 5.78 -1.15
C ILE A 118 -6.60 5.43 -1.95
N HIS A 119 -6.06 6.40 -2.67
CA HIS A 119 -4.89 6.26 -3.52
C HIS A 119 -3.62 6.72 -2.81
N LEU A 120 -2.48 6.21 -3.27
CA LEU A 120 -1.17 6.60 -2.76
C LEU A 120 -0.66 7.88 -3.43
N THR A 121 0.26 8.57 -2.77
CA THR A 121 1.02 9.64 -3.41
C THR A 121 1.99 9.07 -4.45
N GLN A 122 2.53 9.92 -5.33
CA GLN A 122 3.53 9.51 -6.30
C GLN A 122 4.75 8.86 -5.63
N GLU A 123 5.20 9.40 -4.49
CA GLU A 123 6.36 8.88 -3.77
C GLU A 123 6.06 7.50 -3.15
N ALA A 124 4.88 7.33 -2.56
CA ALA A 124 4.45 6.03 -2.07
C ALA A 124 4.28 4.99 -3.21
N TYR A 125 3.77 5.38 -4.38
CA TYR A 125 3.75 4.49 -5.54
C TYR A 125 5.15 4.12 -6.03
N ARG A 126 6.11 5.06 -6.02
CA ARG A 126 7.52 4.80 -6.37
C ARG A 126 8.12 3.75 -5.44
N VAL A 127 7.91 3.90 -4.13
CA VAL A 127 8.33 2.92 -3.12
C VAL A 127 7.66 1.58 -3.34
N MET A 128 6.34 1.54 -3.51
CA MET A 128 5.60 0.29 -3.73
C MET A 128 6.10 -0.46 -4.97
N ALA A 129 6.35 0.25 -6.07
CA ALA A 129 6.92 -0.35 -7.26
C ALA A 129 8.31 -0.94 -6.99
N GLN A 130 9.20 -0.21 -6.31
CA GLN A 130 10.51 -0.72 -5.93
C GLN A 130 10.43 -1.92 -4.99
N SER A 131 9.53 -1.91 -4.01
CA SER A 131 9.33 -3.04 -3.10
C SER A 131 8.90 -4.30 -3.84
N LEU A 132 7.90 -4.18 -4.72
CA LEU A 132 7.38 -5.30 -5.51
C LEU A 132 8.41 -5.86 -6.49
N ILE A 133 9.21 -5.00 -7.11
CA ILE A 133 10.17 -5.37 -8.16
C ILE A 133 11.50 -5.85 -7.56
N MET A 134 12.02 -5.19 -6.54
CA MET A 134 13.40 -5.37 -6.08
C MET A 134 13.50 -6.05 -4.71
N GLN A 135 12.53 -5.85 -3.82
CA GLN A 135 12.64 -6.21 -2.39
C GLN A 135 11.92 -7.52 -2.02
N GLY A 136 11.58 -8.35 -3.01
CA GLY A 136 11.10 -9.71 -2.76
C GLY A 136 9.61 -9.86 -2.45
N PHE A 137 8.80 -8.84 -2.71
CA PHE A 137 7.33 -8.90 -2.60
C PHE A 137 6.65 -9.41 -3.89
N ALA A 138 7.36 -10.17 -4.71
CA ALA A 138 6.82 -10.82 -5.90
C ALA A 138 7.19 -12.31 -5.95
N TYR A 139 6.21 -13.16 -6.25
CA TYR A 139 6.35 -14.61 -6.16
C TYR A 139 5.96 -15.31 -7.46
N PRO A 140 6.71 -16.34 -7.90
CA PRO A 140 7.92 -16.87 -7.26
C PRO A 140 9.15 -15.96 -7.50
N ASN A 141 9.98 -15.74 -6.47
CA ASN A 141 11.02 -14.69 -6.51
C ASN A 141 12.17 -14.96 -7.51
N HIS A 142 12.45 -16.24 -7.81
CA HIS A 142 13.63 -16.64 -8.57
C HIS A 142 13.60 -16.16 -10.04
N HIS A 143 12.41 -16.01 -10.61
CA HIS A 143 12.25 -15.48 -11.98
C HIS A 143 12.33 -13.96 -12.06
N PHE A 144 11.97 -13.24 -10.99
CA PHE A 144 11.83 -11.79 -11.07
C PHE A 144 13.20 -11.11 -11.16
N GLN A 145 14.11 -11.44 -10.25
CA GLN A 145 15.44 -10.85 -10.25
C GLN A 145 16.32 -11.33 -11.42
N GLU A 146 16.01 -12.44 -12.07
CA GLU A 146 16.70 -12.85 -13.29
C GLU A 146 16.21 -12.09 -14.53
N GLN A 147 14.91 -11.80 -14.62
CA GLN A 147 14.33 -11.04 -15.74
C GLN A 147 14.55 -9.53 -15.65
N TRP A 148 14.70 -8.99 -14.44
CA TRP A 148 14.80 -7.56 -14.16
C TRP A 148 16.14 -7.13 -13.54
N LYS A 149 17.22 -7.90 -13.80
CA LYS A 149 18.59 -7.42 -13.60
C LYS A 149 18.84 -6.23 -14.53
N CYS A 150 18.78 -5.02 -13.98
CA CYS A 150 19.47 -3.87 -14.57
C CYS A 150 20.98 -4.02 -14.36
#